data_AF-A0AAJ1XCA6-F1
#
_entry.id   AF-A0AAJ1XCA6-F1
#
_cell.length_a   1.000
_cell.length_b   1.000
_cell.length_c   1.000
_cell.angle_alpha   90.00
_cell.angle_beta   90.00
_cell.angle_gamma   90.00
#
_symmetry.space_group_name_H-M   'P 1'
#
loop_
_entity.id
_entity.type
_entity.pdbx_description
1 polymer ?
#
loop_
_entity_poly.entity_id
_entity_poly.type
_entity_poly.pdbx_seq_one_letter_code
_entity_poly.pdbx_strand_id
1 'polypeptide(L)'
;MNLLSTEKKIKVIRMSNHGFDIKPYHQNTTLDFLNVTITDLNQSITISSEQAKYNKNNKIVGCFCFLDKFDESQLDTGGNLSFRIENKRNIGYLPADEIVFVRNTLNNKIADRFVYGFETDTIHPITQKPITERFGGFTYEFVKMPLWLAIQRLNEHIKNKNGMAPDEVISEFYLTEEQVKNKLILKEE
;
A
#
# COMPACT_ATOMS: atom_id res chain seq x y z
N MET A 1 -7.46 -17.73 -33.65
CA MET A 1 -6.82 -16.43 -33.98
C MET A 1 -6.93 -15.54 -32.76
N ASN A 2 -5.81 -14.89 -32.45
CA ASN A 2 -5.50 -14.02 -31.31
C ASN A 2 -6.66 -13.28 -30.62
N LEU A 3 -6.58 -13.24 -29.29
CA LEU A 3 -6.29 -12.01 -28.54
C LEU A 3 -5.75 -12.42 -27.16
N LEU A 4 -4.44 -12.69 -27.10
CA LEU A 4 -3.69 -12.45 -25.87
C LEU A 4 -3.90 -10.96 -25.59
N SER A 5 -4.83 -10.64 -24.68
CA SER A 5 -4.79 -9.37 -23.97
C SER A 5 -3.38 -9.30 -23.39
N THR A 6 -2.52 -8.46 -23.96
CA THR A 6 -1.28 -8.08 -23.28
C THR A 6 -1.71 -7.21 -22.11
N GLU A 7 -2.26 -7.84 -21.07
CA GLU A 7 -2.52 -7.21 -19.79
C GLU A 7 -1.20 -6.59 -19.38
N LYS A 8 -1.18 -5.25 -19.35
CA LYS A 8 0.02 -4.50 -18.99
C LYS A 8 0.49 -5.03 -17.64
N LYS A 9 1.69 -5.60 -17.59
CA LYS A 9 2.26 -6.11 -16.34
C LYS A 9 3.15 -5.05 -15.72
N ILE A 10 3.06 -4.90 -14.42
CA ILE A 10 3.88 -3.97 -13.64
C ILE A 10 4.91 -4.76 -12.86
N LYS A 11 6.17 -4.31 -12.96
CA LYS A 11 7.30 -4.89 -12.24
C LYS A 11 7.16 -4.56 -10.75
N VAL A 12 7.38 -5.57 -9.91
CA VAL A 12 7.41 -5.44 -8.46
C VAL A 12 8.73 -5.98 -7.93
N ILE A 13 9.24 -5.32 -6.90
CA ILE A 13 10.55 -5.63 -6.33
C ILE A 13 10.36 -6.01 -4.87
N ARG A 14 11.10 -7.03 -4.42
CA ARG A 14 11.25 -7.31 -3.00
C ARG A 14 12.70 -7.52 -2.63
N MET A 15 13.16 -6.81 -1.61
CA MET A 15 14.47 -7.00 -1.00
C MET A 15 14.37 -8.06 0.10
N SER A 16 14.72 -9.31 -0.21
CA SER A 16 14.67 -10.45 0.72
C SER A 16 15.62 -11.57 0.28
N ASN A 17 16.24 -12.28 1.22
CA ASN A 17 17.01 -13.49 0.91
C ASN A 17 16.14 -14.72 0.64
N HIS A 18 14.82 -14.61 0.87
CA HIS A 18 13.87 -15.71 0.76
C HIS A 18 12.81 -15.46 -0.32
N GLY A 19 13.12 -14.65 -1.34
CA GLY A 19 12.18 -14.39 -2.43
C GLY A 19 10.95 -13.62 -1.97
N PHE A 20 9.79 -14.05 -2.46
CA PHE A 20 8.48 -13.54 -2.05
C PHE A 20 7.89 -14.35 -0.87
N ASP A 21 8.70 -14.69 0.14
CA ASP A 21 8.26 -15.37 1.37
C ASP A 21 7.14 -14.64 2.13
N ILE A 22 6.01 -15.30 2.36
CA ILE A 22 4.85 -14.74 3.06
C ILE A 22 4.97 -14.94 4.56
N LYS A 23 4.59 -13.92 5.35
CA LYS A 23 4.56 -13.99 6.80
C LYS A 23 3.26 -13.38 7.32
N PRO A 24 2.72 -13.88 8.46
CA PRO A 24 1.65 -13.18 9.15
C PRO A 24 2.06 -11.74 9.46
N TYR A 25 1.18 -10.80 9.15
CA TYR A 25 1.33 -9.43 9.56
C TYR A 25 1.11 -9.33 11.07
N HIS A 26 2.10 -8.83 11.81
CA HIS A 26 1.98 -8.71 13.26
C HIS A 26 0.98 -7.59 13.61
N GLN A 27 -0.18 -7.96 14.16
CA GLN A 27 -1.27 -7.02 14.51
C GLN A 27 -0.94 -6.02 15.65
N ASN A 28 0.28 -6.07 16.21
CA ASN A 28 0.77 -5.12 17.22
C ASN A 28 1.62 -3.99 16.62
N THR A 29 1.64 -3.83 15.30
CA THR A 29 2.27 -2.69 14.63
C THR A 29 1.29 -1.52 14.54
N THR A 30 1.81 -0.29 14.50
CA THR A 30 1.04 0.96 14.40
C THR A 30 0.42 1.20 13.02
N LEU A 31 0.47 0.23 12.10
CA LEU A 31 0.09 0.39 10.70
C LEU A 31 -1.06 -0.58 10.38
N ASP A 32 -2.27 -0.04 10.24
CA ASP A 32 -3.47 -0.83 9.92
C ASP A 32 -3.73 -0.90 8.41
N PHE A 33 -4.55 -1.88 8.01
CA PHE A 33 -5.07 -2.01 6.65
C PHE A 33 -6.54 -1.60 6.64
N LEU A 34 -6.90 -0.64 5.80
CA LEU A 34 -8.24 -0.10 5.64
C LEU A 34 -8.96 -0.79 4.48
N ASN A 35 -10.23 -1.14 4.66
CA ASN A 35 -11.04 -1.75 3.61
C ASN A 35 -11.68 -0.69 2.70
N VAL A 36 -10.84 0.05 1.99
CA VAL A 36 -11.28 1.06 1.02
C VAL A 36 -10.38 1.06 -0.19
N THR A 37 -11.00 1.12 -1.37
CA THR A 37 -10.29 1.19 -2.65
C THR A 37 -10.28 2.62 -3.14
N ILE A 38 -9.08 3.16 -3.35
CA ILE A 38 -8.85 4.46 -3.95
C ILE A 38 -8.85 4.31 -5.46
N THR A 39 -9.64 5.14 -6.13
CA THR A 39 -9.80 5.13 -7.60
C THR A 39 -9.38 6.44 -8.26
N ASP A 40 -9.09 7.48 -7.48
CA ASP A 40 -8.62 8.79 -7.93
C ASP A 40 -7.52 9.30 -7.00
N LEU A 41 -6.43 9.85 -7.57
CA LEU A 41 -5.31 10.41 -6.79
C LEU A 41 -5.65 11.72 -6.06
N ASN A 42 -6.77 12.36 -6.39
CA ASN A 42 -7.26 13.56 -5.72
C ASN A 42 -8.35 13.27 -4.69
N GLN A 43 -8.66 11.99 -4.47
CA GLN A 43 -9.71 11.56 -3.56
C GLN A 43 -9.35 11.91 -2.10
N SER A 44 -10.32 12.45 -1.37
CA SER A 44 -10.24 12.68 0.07
C SER A 44 -11.56 12.22 0.70
N ILE A 45 -11.49 11.27 1.62
CA ILE A 45 -12.66 10.58 2.16
C ILE A 45 -12.57 10.33 3.67
N THR A 46 -13.76 10.18 4.26
CA THR A 46 -14.00 9.58 5.56
C THR A 46 -14.67 8.23 5.33
N ILE A 47 -14.28 7.21 6.08
CA ILE A 47 -14.80 5.84 5.94
C ILE A 47 -15.65 5.42 7.15
N SER A 48 -16.32 4.26 7.09
CA SER A 48 -16.99 3.72 8.27
C SER A 48 -16.00 3.09 9.27
N SER A 49 -16.41 2.97 10.53
CA SER A 49 -15.62 2.30 11.57
C SER A 49 -15.34 0.82 11.27
N GLU A 50 -16.20 0.16 10.49
CA GLU A 50 -15.99 -1.21 10.01
C GLU A 50 -14.84 -1.27 9.02
N GLN A 51 -14.81 -0.35 8.04
CA GLN A 51 -13.73 -0.26 7.06
C GLN A 51 -12.38 0.06 7.72
N ALA A 52 -12.41 0.88 8.78
CA ALA A 52 -11.23 1.21 9.59
C ALA A 52 -10.67 0.03 10.39
N LYS A 53 -11.52 -0.91 10.84
CA LYS A 53 -11.12 -2.04 11.69
C LYS A 53 -10.78 -3.31 10.90
N TYR A 54 -10.56 -3.19 9.59
CA TYR A 54 -10.40 -4.35 8.72
C TYR A 54 -9.26 -5.30 9.14
N ASN A 55 -8.07 -4.78 9.48
CA ASN A 55 -6.95 -5.62 9.97
C ASN A 55 -7.19 -6.24 11.36
N LYS A 56 -7.98 -5.60 12.23
CA LYS A 56 -8.37 -6.19 13.52
C LYS A 56 -9.28 -7.40 13.32
N ASN A 57 -10.10 -7.36 12.28
CA ASN A 57 -11.05 -8.41 11.95
C ASN A 57 -10.47 -9.47 11.00
N ASN A 58 -9.34 -9.20 10.34
CA ASN A 58 -8.75 -10.07 9.32
C ASN A 58 -7.26 -10.29 9.58
N LYS A 59 -6.82 -11.54 9.61
CA LYS A 59 -5.39 -11.87 9.67
C LYS A 59 -4.76 -11.61 8.31
N ILE A 60 -4.04 -10.50 8.17
CA ILE A 60 -3.29 -10.20 6.95
C ILE A 60 -2.03 -11.06 6.90
N VAL A 61 -1.81 -11.72 5.77
CA VAL A 61 -0.63 -12.57 5.52
C VAL A 61 -0.09 -12.18 4.15
N GLY A 62 1.23 -12.04 4.05
CA GLY A 62 1.82 -11.48 2.83
C GLY A 62 3.23 -10.96 3.03
N CYS A 63 3.62 -9.99 2.22
CA CYS A 63 4.93 -9.37 2.30
C CYS A 63 4.97 -7.93 1.77
N PHE A 64 5.92 -7.16 2.30
CA PHE A 64 6.25 -5.84 1.80
C PHE A 64 7.06 -5.92 0.51
N CYS A 65 6.68 -5.09 -0.44
CA CYS A 65 7.28 -4.95 -1.76
C CYS A 65 7.40 -3.48 -2.14
N PHE A 66 8.14 -3.21 -3.21
CA PHE A 66 8.33 -1.88 -3.79
C PHE A 66 7.93 -1.89 -5.26
N LEU A 67 7.35 -0.78 -5.70
CA LEU A 67 7.18 -0.48 -7.12
C LEU A 67 8.56 -0.40 -7.80
N ASP A 68 8.57 -0.43 -9.14
CA ASP A 68 9.79 -0.53 -9.95
C ASP A 68 10.85 0.55 -9.67
N LYS A 69 10.42 1.73 -9.22
CA LYS A 69 11.26 2.83 -8.76
C LYS A 69 11.04 3.06 -7.27
N PHE A 70 12.10 2.88 -6.49
CA PHE A 70 12.20 3.30 -5.10
C PHE A 70 13.59 3.91 -4.86
N ASP A 71 13.75 4.65 -3.78
CA ASP A 71 15.04 5.20 -3.39
C ASP A 71 15.96 4.09 -2.86
N GLU A 72 16.86 3.57 -3.70
CA GLU A 72 17.79 2.51 -3.32
C GLU A 72 18.81 2.98 -2.26
N SER A 73 19.04 4.29 -2.09
CA SER A 73 19.91 4.81 -1.00
C SER A 73 19.35 4.52 0.40
N GLN A 74 18.05 4.18 0.50
CA GLN A 74 17.47 3.72 1.75
C GLN A 74 18.08 2.38 2.22
N LEU A 75 18.73 1.62 1.34
CA LEU A 75 19.43 0.39 1.67
C LEU A 75 20.83 0.64 2.26
N ASP A 76 21.39 1.84 2.13
CA ASP A 76 22.72 2.16 2.64
C ASP A 76 22.71 2.32 4.17
N THR A 77 23.90 2.29 4.77
CA THR A 77 24.09 2.53 6.22
C THR A 77 23.48 3.88 6.61
N GLY A 78 22.47 3.85 7.49
CA GLY A 78 21.75 5.03 7.96
C GLY A 78 20.41 5.29 7.25
N GLY A 79 20.10 4.56 6.17
CA GLY A 79 18.78 4.56 5.54
C GLY A 79 17.75 3.73 6.30
N ASN A 80 16.46 3.98 6.03
CA ASN A 80 15.35 3.29 6.69
C ASN A 80 15.30 1.78 6.37
N LEU A 81 15.88 1.38 5.24
CA LEU A 81 15.95 -0.01 4.78
C LEU A 81 17.36 -0.61 4.94
N SER A 82 18.24 0.02 5.72
CA SER A 82 19.61 -0.46 5.96
C SER A 82 19.69 -1.89 6.50
N PHE A 83 18.67 -2.35 7.23
CA PHE A 83 18.54 -3.74 7.67
C PHE A 83 18.37 -4.74 6.52
N ARG A 84 18.19 -4.26 5.29
CA ARG A 84 18.08 -5.04 4.05
C ARG A 84 19.29 -4.91 3.13
N ILE A 85 20.38 -4.27 3.56
CA ILE A 85 21.55 -3.99 2.72
C ILE A 85 22.15 -5.24 2.05
N GLU A 86 22.12 -6.39 2.74
CA GLU A 86 22.62 -7.67 2.22
C GLU A 86 21.53 -8.54 1.58
N ASN A 87 20.30 -8.03 1.43
CA ASN A 87 19.22 -8.81 0.85
C ASN A 87 19.29 -8.87 -0.67
N LYS A 88 18.93 -10.04 -1.23
CA LYS A 88 18.73 -10.20 -2.67
C LYS A 88 17.56 -9.36 -3.17
N ARG A 89 17.71 -8.82 -4.39
CA ARG A 89 16.65 -8.17 -5.16
C ARG A 89 15.85 -9.22 -5.91
N ASN A 90 14.61 -9.44 -5.51
CA ASN A 90 13.69 -10.36 -6.18
C ASN A 90 12.73 -9.57 -7.07
N ILE A 91 12.49 -10.06 -8.28
CA ILE A 91 11.66 -9.40 -9.27
C ILE A 91 10.48 -10.30 -9.61
N GLY A 92 9.29 -9.72 -9.56
CA GLY A 92 8.07 -10.33 -10.05
C GLY A 92 7.25 -9.35 -10.89
N TYR A 93 6.15 -9.84 -11.43
CA TYR A 93 5.24 -9.08 -12.26
C TYR A 93 3.79 -9.36 -11.86
N LEU A 94 2.97 -8.32 -11.81
CA LEU A 94 1.53 -8.41 -11.56
C LEU A 94 0.74 -7.70 -12.67
N PRO A 95 -0.51 -8.13 -12.94
CA PRO A 95 -1.43 -7.39 -13.78
C PRO A 95 -1.61 -5.95 -13.30
N ALA A 96 -1.72 -5.00 -14.21
CA ALA A 96 -1.82 -3.58 -13.87
C ALA A 96 -3.13 -3.20 -13.16
N ASP A 97 -4.20 -3.94 -13.40
CA ASP A 97 -5.50 -3.81 -12.74
C ASP A 97 -5.56 -4.47 -11.35
N GLU A 98 -4.53 -5.22 -10.97
CA GLU A 98 -4.48 -5.87 -9.67
C GLU A 98 -4.60 -4.85 -8.53
N ILE A 99 -5.52 -5.10 -7.60
CA ILE A 99 -5.77 -4.23 -6.45
C ILE A 99 -4.82 -4.63 -5.33
N VAL A 100 -3.86 -3.76 -5.03
CA VAL A 100 -2.86 -3.99 -3.98
C VAL A 100 -3.04 -3.03 -2.82
N PHE A 101 -2.41 -3.33 -1.68
CA PHE A 101 -2.38 -2.42 -0.54
C PHE A 101 -1.20 -1.45 -0.66
N VAL A 102 -1.47 -0.15 -0.73
CA VAL A 102 -0.47 0.92 -0.78
C VAL A 102 -0.61 1.83 0.44
N ARG A 103 0.43 2.61 0.78
CA ARG A 103 0.32 3.61 1.86
C ARG A 103 -0.77 4.65 1.58
N ASN A 104 -1.49 5.05 2.62
CA ASN A 104 -2.54 6.07 2.64
C ASN A 104 -1.96 7.49 2.48
N THR A 105 -1.29 7.74 1.37
CA THR A 105 -0.55 8.97 1.12
C THR A 105 -0.79 9.46 -0.29
N LEU A 106 -1.03 10.76 -0.46
CA LEU A 106 -1.17 11.40 -1.76
C LEU A 106 0.19 11.46 -2.50
N ASN A 107 0.13 11.75 -3.80
CA ASN A 107 1.32 11.91 -4.66
C ASN A 107 2.30 13.01 -4.19
N ASN A 108 1.85 14.13 -3.63
CA ASN A 108 2.70 15.34 -3.55
C ASN A 108 3.02 15.81 -2.13
N LYS A 109 2.37 15.22 -1.13
CA LYS A 109 2.47 15.64 0.25
C LYS A 109 2.38 14.40 1.10
N ILE A 110 3.52 13.95 1.62
CA ILE A 110 3.58 12.76 2.49
C ILE A 110 2.60 12.88 3.68
N ALA A 111 2.34 14.11 4.14
CA ALA A 111 1.40 14.40 5.22
C ALA A 111 -0.09 14.41 4.80
N ASP A 112 -0.40 14.48 3.49
CA ASP A 112 -1.77 14.37 3.00
C ASP A 112 -2.09 12.92 2.62
N ARG A 113 -3.37 12.58 2.74
CA ARG A 113 -3.85 11.19 2.75
C ARG A 113 -5.15 11.08 1.98
N PHE A 114 -5.46 9.88 1.52
CA PHE A 114 -6.76 9.60 0.89
C PHE A 114 -7.85 9.50 1.95
N VAL A 115 -7.56 8.83 3.06
CA VAL A 115 -8.49 8.63 4.16
C VAL A 115 -8.03 9.44 5.36
N TYR A 116 -8.83 10.40 5.80
CA TYR A 116 -8.46 11.27 6.94
C TYR A 116 -8.95 10.72 8.29
N GLY A 117 -10.00 9.90 8.26
CA GLY A 117 -10.64 9.42 9.45
C GLY A 117 -11.78 8.45 9.16
N PHE A 118 -12.47 8.06 10.23
CA PHE A 118 -13.66 7.24 10.18
C PHE A 118 -14.78 7.80 11.04
N GLU A 119 -16.00 7.41 10.68
CA GLU A 119 -17.21 7.72 11.41
C GLU A 119 -17.77 6.46 12.09
N THR A 120 -18.35 6.65 13.27
CA THR A 120 -19.13 5.62 13.96
C THR A 120 -20.42 6.23 14.47
N ASP A 121 -21.51 5.49 14.31
CA ASP A 121 -22.76 5.83 14.97
C ASP A 121 -22.74 5.31 16.40
N THR A 122 -23.12 6.16 17.34
CA THR A 122 -23.25 5.83 18.75
C THR A 122 -24.48 6.51 19.33
N ILE A 123 -24.81 6.19 20.57
CA ILE A 123 -25.90 6.83 21.32
C ILE A 123 -25.30 7.83 22.30
N HIS A 124 -25.73 9.09 22.21
CA HIS A 124 -25.28 10.11 23.13
C HIS A 124 -25.67 9.72 24.57
N PRO A 125 -24.72 9.65 25.53
CA PRO A 125 -24.96 9.04 26.85
C PRO A 125 -26.06 9.76 27.66
N ILE A 126 -26.17 11.08 27.51
CA ILE A 126 -27.18 11.90 28.21
C ILE A 126 -28.51 11.95 27.45
N THR A 127 -28.50 12.36 26.18
CA THR A 127 -29.74 12.63 25.43
C THR A 127 -30.38 11.38 24.83
N GLN A 128 -29.68 10.23 24.83
CA GLN A 128 -30.11 8.96 24.22
C GLN A 128 -30.44 9.08 22.72
N LYS A 129 -29.97 10.15 22.06
CA LYS A 129 -30.14 10.35 20.62
C LYS A 129 -28.96 9.75 19.85
N PRO A 130 -29.19 9.24 18.63
CA PRO A 130 -28.10 8.87 17.72
C PRO A 130 -27.19 10.07 17.45
N ILE A 131 -25.89 9.85 17.51
CA ILE A 131 -24.86 10.80 17.09
C ILE A 131 -23.82 10.07 16.23
N THR A 132 -23.24 10.78 15.27
CA THR A 132 -22.11 10.29 14.50
C THR A 132 -20.84 10.94 15.05
N GLU A 133 -19.92 10.12 15.56
CA GLU A 133 -18.61 10.54 16.04
C GLU A 133 -17.57 10.39 14.93
N ARG A 134 -16.64 11.35 14.87
CA ARG A 134 -15.55 11.38 13.87
C ARG A 134 -14.21 11.19 14.55
N PHE A 135 -13.45 10.22 14.06
CA PHE A 135 -12.11 9.91 14.53
C PHE A 135 -11.11 10.11 13.39
N GLY A 136 -10.03 10.84 13.64
CA GLY A 136 -8.95 11.03 12.68
C GLY A 136 -7.71 10.19 13.01
N GLY A 137 -6.64 10.38 12.23
CA GLY A 137 -5.30 9.91 12.60
C GLY A 137 -4.65 8.94 11.61
N PHE A 138 -5.31 8.58 10.51
CA PHE A 138 -4.77 7.61 9.57
C PHE A 138 -3.62 8.18 8.73
N THR A 139 -2.39 8.12 9.22
CA THR A 139 -1.23 8.72 8.56
C THR A 139 -0.41 7.72 7.75
N TYR A 140 -0.32 6.46 8.18
CA TYR A 140 0.62 5.49 7.61
C TYR A 140 -0.03 4.14 7.25
N GLU A 141 -1.34 4.04 7.41
CA GLU A 141 -2.16 2.87 7.12
C GLU A 141 -2.11 2.52 5.63
N PHE A 142 -2.54 1.31 5.31
CA PHE A 142 -2.65 0.83 3.95
C PHE A 142 -4.08 0.96 3.43
N VAL A 143 -4.23 1.44 2.21
CA VAL A 143 -5.49 1.47 1.45
C VAL A 143 -5.33 0.59 0.21
N LYS A 144 -6.45 0.17 -0.38
CA LYS A 144 -6.43 -0.58 -1.63
C LYS A 144 -6.32 0.37 -2.81
N MET A 145 -5.54 0.01 -3.82
CA MET A 145 -5.38 0.79 -5.04
C MET A 145 -5.05 -0.13 -6.22
N PRO A 146 -5.65 0.05 -7.41
CA PRO A 146 -5.19 -0.61 -8.62
C PRO A 146 -3.72 -0.29 -8.90
N LEU A 147 -2.92 -1.28 -9.30
CA LEU A 147 -1.47 -1.12 -9.45
C LEU A 147 -1.09 -0.08 -10.52
N TRP A 148 -1.90 0.09 -11.56
CA TRP A 148 -1.73 1.16 -12.56
C TRP A 148 -1.84 2.56 -11.94
N LEU A 149 -2.75 2.74 -10.99
CA LEU A 149 -2.97 4.01 -10.30
C LEU A 149 -1.84 4.27 -9.30
N ALA A 150 -1.31 3.22 -8.66
CA ALA A 150 -0.12 3.31 -7.81
C ALA A 150 1.12 3.75 -8.61
N ILE A 151 1.30 3.23 -9.83
CA ILE A 151 2.37 3.69 -10.75
C ILE A 151 2.13 5.12 -11.23
N GLN A 152 0.89 5.52 -11.50
CA GLN A 152 0.58 6.92 -11.81
C GLN A 152 0.99 7.83 -10.65
N ARG A 153 0.60 7.48 -9.41
CA ARG A 153 0.96 8.20 -8.19
C ARG A 153 2.48 8.35 -8.04
N LEU A 154 3.22 7.26 -8.26
CA LEU A 154 4.67 7.23 -8.21
C LEU A 154 5.31 8.19 -9.24
N ASN A 155 4.84 8.16 -10.48
CA ASN A 155 5.38 9.02 -11.54
C ASN A 155 5.04 10.50 -11.31
N GLU A 156 3.84 10.81 -10.82
CA GLU A 156 3.49 12.18 -10.43
C GLU A 156 4.35 12.69 -9.28
N HIS A 157 4.59 11.85 -8.27
CA HIS A 157 5.48 12.18 -7.16
C HIS A 157 6.91 12.49 -7.63
N ILE A 158 7.48 11.62 -8.47
CA ILE A 158 8.83 11.83 -9.06
C ILE A 158 8.87 13.13 -9.85
N LYS A 159 7.83 13.42 -10.66
CA LYS A 159 7.73 14.67 -11.41
C LYS A 159 7.75 15.89 -10.49
N ASN A 160 7.00 15.84 -9.38
CA ASN A 160 6.91 16.95 -8.44
C ASN A 160 8.16 17.11 -7.57
N LYS A 161 8.97 16.07 -7.45
CA LYS A 161 10.34 16.13 -6.90
C LYS A 161 11.40 16.40 -7.96
N ASN A 162 11.06 16.98 -9.12
CA ASN A 162 12.00 17.31 -10.19
C ASN A 162 12.86 16.12 -10.66
N GLY A 163 12.29 14.91 -10.68
CA GLY A 163 12.99 13.70 -11.11
C GLY A 163 13.84 13.02 -10.03
N MET A 164 13.85 13.54 -8.79
CA MET A 164 14.54 12.88 -7.68
C MET A 164 13.87 11.55 -7.30
N ALA A 165 14.62 10.72 -6.57
CA ALA A 165 14.12 9.45 -6.07
C ALA A 165 12.83 9.63 -5.24
N PRO A 166 11.84 8.73 -5.43
CA PRO A 166 10.57 8.81 -4.74
C PRO A 166 10.74 8.47 -3.26
N ASP A 167 9.91 9.08 -2.41
CA ASP A 167 9.88 8.73 -1.00
C ASP A 167 9.42 7.27 -0.81
N GLU A 168 9.99 6.58 0.16
CA GLU A 168 9.74 5.15 0.41
C GLU A 168 8.25 4.85 0.49
N VAL A 169 7.49 5.64 1.26
CA VAL A 169 6.04 5.53 1.45
C VAL A 169 5.22 5.60 0.17
N ILE A 170 5.74 6.21 -0.90
CA ILE A 170 5.06 6.28 -2.20
C ILE A 170 5.25 4.98 -3.00
N SER A 171 6.45 4.40 -2.89
CA SER A 171 6.86 3.21 -3.62
C SER A 171 6.57 1.89 -2.89
N GLU A 172 6.45 1.93 -1.56
CA GLU A 172 6.18 0.75 -0.74
C GLU A 172 4.70 0.34 -0.83
N PHE A 173 4.49 -0.96 -0.93
CA PHE A 173 3.17 -1.56 -0.94
C PHE A 173 3.24 -2.99 -0.36
N TYR A 174 2.07 -3.58 -0.12
CA TYR A 174 1.95 -4.89 0.49
C TYR A 174 1.21 -5.86 -0.44
N LEU A 175 1.82 -7.02 -0.66
CA LEU A 175 1.21 -8.14 -1.38
C LEU A 175 0.65 -9.15 -0.40
N THR A 176 -0.61 -9.51 -0.60
CA THR A 176 -1.28 -10.58 0.15
C THR A 176 -0.80 -11.97 -0.30
N GLU A 177 -1.02 -12.96 0.54
CA GLU A 177 -0.74 -14.37 0.24
C GLU A 177 -1.38 -14.83 -1.08
N GLU A 178 -2.65 -14.48 -1.32
CA GLU A 178 -3.35 -14.83 -2.55
C GLU A 178 -2.63 -14.26 -3.78
N GLN A 179 -2.21 -13.00 -3.71
CA GLN A 179 -1.51 -12.33 -4.82
C GLN A 179 -0.16 -12.97 -5.09
N VAL A 180 0.61 -13.27 -4.04
CA VAL A 180 1.91 -13.93 -4.17
C VAL A 180 1.75 -15.34 -4.78
N LYS A 181 0.76 -16.12 -4.34
CA LYS A 181 0.59 -17.51 -4.76
C LYS A 181 -0.03 -17.66 -6.15
N ASN A 182 -0.98 -16.80 -6.49
CA ASN A 182 -1.87 -17.05 -7.64
C ASN A 182 -1.70 -16.04 -8.78
N LYS A 183 -1.07 -14.89 -8.52
CA LYS A 183 -1.05 -13.77 -9.49
C LYS A 183 0.36 -13.29 -9.82
N LEU A 184 1.28 -13.41 -8.88
CA LEU A 184 2.66 -12.98 -9.06
C LEU A 184 3.40 -13.92 -10.03
N ILE A 185 3.88 -13.36 -11.13
CA ILE A 185 4.69 -14.07 -12.10
C ILE A 185 6.15 -13.75 -11.82
N LEU A 186 6.91 -14.75 -11.40
CA LEU A 186 8.35 -14.60 -11.15
C LEU A 186 9.11 -14.59 -12.47
N LYS A 187 10.17 -13.79 -12.51
CA LYS A 187 11.16 -13.91 -13.59
C LYS A 187 12.06 -15.10 -13.26
N GLU A 188 12.11 -16.09 -14.14
CA GLU A 188 13.20 -17.08 -14.10
C GLU A 188 14.49 -16.34 -14.50
N GLU A 189 15.52 -16.42 -13.65
CA GLU A 189 16.87 -15.95 -13.96
C GLU A 189 17.67 -17.03 -14.68
#